data_AF-A0A848NWA8-F1
#
_entry.id   AF-A0A848NWA8-F1
#
_cell.length_a   1.000
_cell.length_b   1.000
_cell.length_c   1.000
_cell.angle_alpha   90.00
_cell.angle_beta   90.00
_cell.angle_gamma   90.00
#
_symmetry.space_group_name_H-M   'P 1'
#
loop_
_entity.id
_entity.type
_entity.pdbx_description
1 polymer ?
#
loop_
_entity_poly.entity_id
_entity_poly.type
_entity_poly.pdbx_seq_one_letter_code
_entity_poly.pdbx_strand_id
1 'polypeptide(L)' 'MQEVFQTRANVRAQGAEAYRQGKPMSDCPYQEYTCAHREWVEAYDAERIGAEQAAAAHTAEAA' A
#
# COMPACT_ATOMS: atom_id res chain seq x y z
N MET A 1 8.29 23.27 13.65
CA MET A 1 8.40 21.90 13.13
C MET A 1 7.03 21.30 13.20
N GLN A 2 6.42 21.00 12.05
CA GLN A 2 5.13 20.34 12.01
C GLN A 2 5.40 18.86 12.30
N GLU A 3 5.29 18.46 13.56
CA GLU A 3 5.27 17.04 13.94
C GLU A 3 4.06 16.43 13.25
N VAL A 4 4.31 15.75 12.14
CA VAL A 4 3.31 14.96 11.44
C VAL A 4 2.94 13.83 12.39
N PHE A 5 1.92 14.05 13.22
CA PHE A 5 1.18 12.96 13.84
C PHE A 5 0.71 12.08 12.69
N GLN A 6 1.47 11.03 12.40
CA GLN A 6 1.14 10.10 11.33
C GLN A 6 -0.12 9.37 11.77
N THR A 7 -1.25 9.92 11.34
CA THR A 7 -2.54 9.27 11.52
C THR A 7 -2.55 7.98 10.71
N ARG A 8 -3.34 7.01 11.15
CA ARG A 8 -3.53 5.73 10.43
C ARG A 8 -3.86 5.93 8.95
N ALA A 9 -4.62 6.97 8.62
CA ALA A 9 -4.93 7.35 7.25
C ALA A 9 -3.68 7.71 6.43
N ASN A 10 -2.75 8.48 7.02
CA ASN A 10 -1.49 8.85 6.35
C ASN A 10 -0.58 7.64 6.14
N VAL A 11 -0.56 6.71 7.10
CA VAL A 11 0.21 5.46 6.99
C VAL A 11 -0.33 4.59 5.85
N ARG A 12 -1.65 4.42 5.75
CA ARG A 12 -2.30 3.70 4.65
C ARG A 12 -2.03 4.36 3.30
N ALA A 13 -2.15 5.69 3.22
CA ALA A 13 -1.88 6.44 1.99
C ALA A 13 -0.45 6.22 1.48
N GLN A 14 0.54 6.21 2.38
CA GLN A 14 1.92 5.92 2.03
C GLN A 14 2.11 4.48 1.54
N GLY A 15 1.43 3.50 2.14
CA GLY A 15 1.50 2.09 1.71
C GLY A 15 0.94 1.90 0.31
N ALA A 16 -0.23 2.47 0.07
CA ALA A 16 -0.85 2.48 -1.25
C ALA A 16 0.04 3.18 -2.30
N GLU A 17 0.60 4.34 -1.96
CA GLU A 17 1.43 5.10 -2.87
C GLU A 17 2.76 4.40 -3.18
N ALA A 18 3.34 3.68 -2.22
CA ALA A 18 4.55 2.89 -2.44
C ALA A 18 4.33 1.82 -3.51
N TYR A 19 3.19 1.11 -3.49
CA TYR A 19 2.85 0.17 -4.55
C TYR A 19 2.71 0.86 -5.91
N ARG A 20 2.01 2.01 -5.97
CA ARG A 20 1.85 2.80 -7.21
C ARG A 20 3.18 3.31 -7.76
N GLN A 21 4.14 3.60 -6.89
CA GLN A 21 5.51 3.96 -7.26
C GLN A 21 6.37 2.75 -7.65
N GLY A 22 5.84 1.51 -7.55
CA GLY A 22 6.58 0.28 -7.83
C GLY A 22 7.65 -0.05 -6.78
N LYS A 23 7.55 0.53 -5.58
CA LYS A 23 8.48 0.26 -4.49
C LYS A 23 8.21 -1.12 -3.88
N PRO A 24 9.24 -1.89 -3.51
CA PRO A 24 9.04 -3.16 -2.83
C PRO A 24 8.52 -2.94 -1.41
N MET A 25 7.79 -3.92 -0.90
CA MET A 25 7.25 -3.92 0.47
C MET A 25 8.33 -3.80 1.55
N SER A 26 9.56 -4.25 1.25
CA SER A 26 10.74 -4.10 2.11
C SER A 26 11.19 -2.64 2.28
N ASP A 27 10.71 -1.70 1.46
CA ASP A 27 10.97 -0.25 1.61
C ASP A 27 10.08 0.39 2.69
N CYS A 28 9.25 -0.40 3.39
CA CYS A 28 8.40 0.09 4.47
C CYS A 28 9.24 0.80 5.55
N PRO A 29 9.02 2.10 5.81
CA PRO A 29 9.81 2.86 6.78
C PRO A 29 9.45 2.54 8.24
N TYR A 30 8.42 1.70 8.45
CA TYR A 30 7.89 1.36 9.76
C TYR A 30 8.51 0.08 10.29
N GLN A 31 8.91 0.11 11.56
CA GLN A 31 9.40 -1.07 12.26
C GLN A 31 8.35 -2.18 12.23
N GLU A 32 8.80 -3.39 11.90
CA GLU A 32 7.96 -4.59 11.83
C GLU A 32 7.15 -4.79 13.12
N TYR A 33 5.95 -5.36 12.98
CA TYR A 33 5.01 -5.62 14.08
C TYR A 33 4.43 -4.39 14.80
N THR A 34 4.74 -3.16 14.38
CA THR A 34 4.04 -1.96 14.85
C THR A 34 2.68 -1.80 14.18
N CYS A 35 1.75 -1.07 14.84
CA CYS A 35 0.46 -0.73 14.23
C CYS A 35 0.63 0.02 12.91
N ALA A 36 1.64 0.89 12.80
CA ALA A 36 1.91 1.61 11.57
C ALA A 36 2.40 0.68 10.45
N HIS A 37 3.29 -0.27 10.76
CA HIS A 37 3.72 -1.26 9.78
C HIS A 37 2.54 -2.08 9.25
N ARG A 38 1.65 -2.55 10.13
CA ARG A 38 0.47 -3.32 9.71
C ARG A 38 -0.44 -2.50 8.79
N GLU A 39 -0.76 -1.27 9.16
CA GLU A 39 -1.65 -0.43 8.36
C GLU A 39 -1.04 -0.04 7.00
N TRP A 40 0.29 0.13 6.94
CA TRP A 40 1.01 0.39 5.69
C TRP A 40 0.98 -0.84 4.78
N VAL A 41 1.28 -2.01 5.35
CA VAL A 41 1.26 -3.31 4.66
C VAL A 41 -0.12 -3.65 4.12
N GLU A 42 -1.16 -3.49 4.93
CA GLU A 42 -2.54 -3.74 4.50
C GLU A 42 -2.94 -2.85 3.32
N ALA A 43 -2.54 -1.57 3.33
CA ALA A 43 -2.85 -0.66 2.23
C ALA A 43 -2.03 -0.96 0.96
N TYR A 44 -0.76 -1.32 1.11
CA TYR A 44 0.09 -1.76 0.00
C TYR A 44 -0.50 -3.01 -0.67
N ASP A 45 -0.88 -4.01 0.12
CA ASP A 45 -1.43 -5.26 -0.40
C ASP A 45 -2.82 -5.07 -1.00
N ALA A 46 -3.65 -4.18 -0.44
CA ALA A 46 -4.94 -3.83 -1.01
C ALA A 46 -4.81 -3.22 -2.41
N GLU A 47 -3.85 -2.31 -2.64
CA GLU A 47 -3.59 -1.76 -3.97
C GLU A 47 -3.03 -2.83 -4.91
N ARG A 48 -2.16 -3.71 -4.42
CA ARG A 48 -1.62 -4.83 -5.20
C ARG A 48 -2.73 -5.76 -5.68
N ILE A 49 -3.58 -6.22 -4.77
CA ILE A 49 -4.73 -7.08 -5.09
C ILE A 49 -5.72 -6.36 -6.01
N GLY A 50 -5.99 -5.07 -5.77
CA GLY A 50 -6.86 -4.26 -6.62
C GLY A 50 -6.32 -4.14 -8.05
N ALA A 51 -5.02 -3.91 -8.20
CA ALA A 51 -4.36 -3.85 -9.51
C ALA A 51 -4.31 -5.22 -10.20
N GLU A 52 -4.05 -6.30 -9.46
CA GLU A 52 -4.12 -7.67 -10.00
C GLU A 52 -5.52 -8.04 -10.46
N GLN A 53 -6.56 -7.69 -9.69
CA GLN A 53 -7.95 -7.92 -10.10
C GLN A 53 -8.35 -7.05 -11.30
N ALA A 54 -7.90 -5.79 -11.36
CA ALA A 54 -8.14 -4.93 -12.52
C ALA A 54 -7.44 -5.48 -13.77
N ALA A 55 -6.21 -5.98 -13.64
CA ALA A 55 -5.48 -6.62 -14.73
C ALA A 55 -6.15 -7.93 -15.18
N ALA A 56 -6.63 -8.74 -14.23
CA ALA A 56 -7.38 -9.96 -14.53
C ALA A 56 -8.72 -9.68 -15.22
N ALA A 57 -9.46 -8.67 -14.78
CA ALA A 57 -10.71 -8.24 -15.41
C ALA A 57 -10.46 -7.75 -16.85
N HIS A 58 -9.43 -6.94 -17.07
CA HIS A 58 -9.08 -6.44 -18.40
C HIS A 58 -8.67 -7.57 -19.37
N THR A 59 -8.11 -8.67 -18.87
CA THR A 59 -7.74 -9.83 -19.69
C THR A 59 -8.94 -10.75 -19.95
N ALA A 60 -9.91 -10.81 -19.04
CA ALA A 60 -11.11 -11.63 -19.19
C ALA A 60 -12.12 -11.04 -20.20
N GLU A 61 -12.13 -9.72 -20.41
CA GLU A 61 -12.99 -9.06 -21.41
C GLU A 61 -12.44 -9.13 -22.85
N ALA A 62 -11.22 -9.65 -23.04
CA ALA A 62 -10.58 -9.77 -24.35
C ALA A 62 -10.58 -11.20 -24.94
N ALA A 63 -11.30 -12.14 -24.31
CA ALA A 63 -11.38 -13.55 -24.71
C ALA A 63 -12.69 -13.91 -25.43
#